data_AF-A0A2N1NCG4-F1
#
_entry.id   AF-A0A2N1NCG4-F1
#
_cell.length_a   1.000
_cell.length_b   1.000
_cell.length_c   1.000
_cell.angle_alpha   90.00
_cell.angle_beta   90.00
_cell.angle_gamma   90.00
#
_symmetry.space_group_name_H-M   'P 1'
#
loop_
_entity.id
_entity.type
_entity.pdbx_description
1 polymer ?
#
loop_
_entity_poly.entity_id
_entity_poly.type
_entity_poly.pdbx_seq_one_letter_code
_entity_poly.pdbx_strand_id
1 'polypeptide(L)'
;MATWITDFKVYTSNDRGCPDFFYGHEMHLQDLNESHGGKYIYIGRKRERITSENHKDAVTSLGFLAFPNKQSEKPVGWEFWDDHDLNEGAGGKYIYMVWNKGEKWLNPIVEIDFRVSENRENCEKKGVSWIRINQNLCEGSNGNYIYCYYFRG
;
A
#
# COMPACT_ATOMS: atom_id res chain seq x y z
N MET A 1 19.15 -0.60 -15.66
CA MET A 1 17.84 -0.96 -16.24
C MET A 1 16.79 -0.76 -15.16
N ALA A 2 15.65 -0.16 -15.50
CA ALA A 2 14.59 0.10 -14.52
C ALA A 2 13.95 -1.20 -14.03
N THR A 3 13.65 -1.27 -12.74
CA THR A 3 12.82 -2.31 -12.11
C THR A 3 11.48 -1.70 -11.77
N TRP A 4 10.38 -2.37 -12.10
CA TRP A 4 9.04 -1.92 -11.72
C TRP A 4 8.46 -2.83 -10.65
N ILE A 5 7.47 -2.33 -9.92
CA ILE A 5 6.70 -3.15 -9.00
C ILE A 5 5.79 -4.05 -9.84
N THR A 6 5.79 -5.35 -9.55
CA THR A 6 4.93 -6.34 -10.22
C THR A 6 3.92 -6.97 -9.29
N ASP A 7 4.12 -6.87 -7.97
CA ASP A 7 3.20 -7.43 -6.99
C ASP A 7 3.35 -6.77 -5.62
N PHE A 8 2.30 -6.88 -4.81
CA PHE A 8 2.32 -6.42 -3.42
C PHE A 8 1.89 -7.54 -2.48
N LYS A 9 2.38 -7.48 -1.24
CA LYS A 9 1.98 -8.40 -0.18
C LYS A 9 1.84 -7.69 1.16
N VAL A 10 0.79 -8.00 1.90
CA VAL A 10 0.64 -7.54 3.29
C VAL A 10 1.25 -8.56 4.24
N TYR A 11 2.02 -8.06 5.21
CA TYR A 11 2.49 -8.83 6.36
C TYR A 11 1.84 -8.28 7.62
N THR A 12 1.31 -9.18 8.43
CA THR A 12 0.59 -8.87 9.67
C THR A 12 1.14 -9.70 10.81
N SER A 13 1.42 -9.07 11.95
CA SER A 13 2.01 -9.71 13.13
C SER A 13 1.42 -9.20 14.43
N ASN A 14 1.38 -10.05 15.46
CA ASN A 14 1.07 -9.63 16.84
C ASN A 14 2.31 -9.05 17.55
N ASP A 15 3.51 -9.41 17.08
CA ASP A 15 4.78 -8.97 17.65
C ASP A 15 5.42 -7.90 16.77
N ARG A 16 6.06 -6.92 17.43
CA ARG A 16 6.75 -5.84 16.73
C ARG A 16 7.87 -6.40 15.87
N GLY A 17 7.86 -6.05 14.59
CA GLY A 17 8.93 -6.41 13.67
C GLY A 17 8.40 -6.60 12.26
N CYS A 18 9.22 -6.20 11.29
CA CYS A 18 8.97 -6.43 9.87
C CYS A 18 10.14 -7.26 9.34
N PRO A 19 9.92 -8.41 8.68
CA PRO A 19 11.00 -9.11 8.00
C PRO A 19 11.49 -8.27 6.81
N ASP A 20 12.76 -8.36 6.44
CA ASP A 20 13.26 -7.66 5.24
C ASP A 20 12.52 -8.12 3.97
N PHE A 21 12.17 -9.42 3.92
CA PHE A 21 11.43 -10.02 2.82
C PHE A 21 10.30 -10.93 3.31
N PHE A 22 9.16 -10.89 2.61
CA PHE A 22 8.02 -11.79 2.84
C PHE A 22 7.49 -12.32 1.51
N TYR A 23 7.50 -13.64 1.32
CA TYR A 23 7.13 -14.27 0.03
C TYR A 23 7.78 -13.62 -1.21
N GLY A 24 9.08 -13.28 -1.12
CA GLY A 24 9.82 -12.64 -2.21
C GLY A 24 9.51 -11.15 -2.44
N HIS A 25 8.74 -10.52 -1.54
CA HIS A 25 8.47 -9.09 -1.54
C HIS A 25 9.42 -8.39 -0.57
N GLU A 26 10.08 -7.34 -1.01
CA GLU A 26 10.86 -6.47 -0.13
C GLU A 26 9.89 -5.61 0.69
N MET A 27 10.01 -5.66 2.01
CA MET A 27 9.05 -5.01 2.90
C MET A 27 9.37 -3.53 3.11
N HIS A 28 8.32 -2.69 3.11
CA HIS A 28 8.43 -1.33 3.61
C HIS A 28 8.33 -1.35 5.15
N LEU A 29 9.28 -0.72 5.84
CA LEU A 29 9.40 -0.79 7.30
C LEU A 29 8.39 0.08 8.08
N GLN A 30 7.50 0.78 7.37
CA GLN A 30 6.47 1.61 8.02
C GLN A 30 5.34 0.72 8.51
N ASP A 31 5.12 0.70 9.82
CA ASP A 31 3.95 0.10 10.43
C ASP A 31 2.72 0.97 10.15
N LEU A 32 1.70 0.40 9.52
CA LEU A 32 0.48 1.10 9.12
C LEU A 32 -0.51 1.32 10.27
N ASN A 33 -0.26 0.70 11.43
CA ASN A 33 -1.00 0.92 12.66
C ASN A 33 -0.19 1.74 13.69
N GLU A 34 0.92 2.37 13.28
CA GLU A 34 1.77 3.14 14.19
C GLU A 34 0.95 4.20 14.95
N SER A 35 1.05 4.19 16.29
CA SER A 35 0.29 5.05 17.21
C SER A 35 -1.22 4.76 17.36
N HIS A 36 -1.74 3.70 16.74
CA HIS A 36 -3.16 3.33 16.83
C HIS A 36 -3.40 2.03 17.63
N GLY A 37 -2.34 1.28 17.94
CA GLY A 37 -2.44 -0.04 18.58
C GLY A 37 -2.86 -1.12 17.59
N GLY A 38 -3.28 -2.29 18.07
CA GLY A 38 -3.65 -3.40 17.20
C GLY A 38 -2.45 -4.21 16.70
N LYS A 39 -2.59 -4.83 15.52
CA LYS A 39 -1.51 -5.62 14.91
C LYS A 39 -0.48 -4.73 14.23
N TYR A 40 0.75 -5.21 14.13
CA TYR A 40 1.78 -4.60 13.30
C TYR A 40 1.54 -5.00 11.84
N ILE A 41 1.42 -4.00 10.96
CA ILE A 41 1.02 -4.23 9.57
C ILE A 41 1.98 -3.51 8.63
N TYR A 42 2.49 -4.24 7.64
CA TYR A 42 3.48 -3.75 6.68
C TYR A 42 3.12 -4.17 5.26
N ILE A 43 3.51 -3.35 4.29
CA ILE A 43 3.31 -3.64 2.86
C ILE A 43 4.68 -3.90 2.22
N GLY A 44 4.80 -5.04 1.56
CA GLY A 44 5.92 -5.40 0.72
C GLY A 44 5.61 -5.26 -0.76
N ARG A 45 6.66 -5.02 -1.54
CA ARG A 45 6.62 -4.89 -3.00
C ARG A 45 7.58 -5.89 -3.63
N LYS A 46 7.11 -6.61 -4.64
CA LYS A 46 7.97 -7.41 -5.51
C LYS A 46 8.40 -6.55 -6.69
N ARG A 47 9.70 -6.50 -6.95
CA ARG A 47 10.28 -5.76 -8.07
C ARG A 47 10.94 -6.69 -9.05
N GLU A 48 10.64 -6.49 -10.33
CA GLU A 48 11.21 -7.31 -11.39
C GLU A 48 11.81 -6.43 -12.47
N ARG A 49 12.83 -6.98 -13.15
CA ARG A 49 13.43 -6.34 -14.31
C ARG A 49 12.47 -6.44 -15.49
N ILE A 50 12.42 -5.37 -16.25
CA ILE A 50 11.48 -5.24 -17.35
C ILE A 50 12.07 -5.74 -18.66
N THR A 51 11.20 -6.42 -19.38
CA THR A 51 11.37 -6.92 -20.73
C THR A 51 10.14 -6.53 -21.54
N SER A 52 10.22 -6.63 -22.86
CA SER A 52 9.03 -6.50 -23.73
C SER A 52 7.95 -7.53 -23.41
N GLU A 53 8.29 -8.65 -22.79
CA GLU A 53 7.39 -9.79 -22.56
C GLU A 53 6.59 -9.67 -21.25
N ASN A 54 7.19 -9.09 -20.21
CA ASN A 54 6.60 -8.97 -18.86
C ASN A 54 6.08 -7.56 -18.51
N HIS A 55 6.05 -6.63 -19.47
CA HIS A 55 5.56 -5.26 -19.22
C HIS A 55 4.11 -5.23 -18.73
N LYS A 56 3.29 -6.23 -19.10
CA LYS A 56 1.91 -6.40 -18.67
C LYS A 56 1.77 -6.77 -17.18
N ASP A 57 2.84 -7.30 -16.57
CA ASP A 57 2.85 -7.72 -15.17
C ASP A 57 3.18 -6.55 -14.23
N ALA A 58 3.49 -5.38 -14.80
CA ALA A 58 3.80 -4.18 -14.04
C ALA A 58 2.55 -3.60 -13.38
N VAL A 59 2.64 -3.26 -12.10
CA VAL A 59 1.60 -2.51 -11.40
C VAL A 59 1.48 -1.12 -12.03
N THR A 60 0.28 -0.78 -12.48
CA THR A 60 -0.02 0.51 -13.11
C THR A 60 -1.02 1.33 -12.30
N SER A 61 -1.82 0.72 -11.43
CA SER A 61 -2.70 1.44 -10.52
C SER A 61 -2.64 0.84 -9.13
N LEU A 62 -2.62 1.69 -8.10
CA LEU A 62 -2.64 1.30 -6.70
C LEU A 62 -3.71 2.15 -5.98
N GLY A 63 -4.49 1.51 -5.14
CA GLY A 63 -5.52 2.13 -4.33
C GLY A 63 -5.59 1.54 -2.93
N PHE A 64 -6.22 2.30 -2.05
CA PHE A 64 -6.63 1.85 -0.72
C PHE A 64 -8.10 2.19 -0.55
N LEU A 65 -8.89 1.23 -0.09
CA LEU A 65 -10.34 1.36 0.00
C LEU A 65 -10.78 1.17 1.45
N ALA A 66 -11.60 2.10 1.95
CA ALA A 66 -12.14 2.07 3.31
C ALA A 66 -13.60 1.61 3.32
N PHE A 67 -13.93 0.68 4.21
CA PHE A 67 -15.28 0.14 4.37
C PHE A 67 -15.75 0.21 5.83
N PRO A 68 -17.05 0.38 6.08
CA PRO A 68 -17.61 0.30 7.42
C PRO A 68 -17.64 -1.14 7.97
N ASN A 69 -17.59 -2.14 7.10
CA ASN A 69 -17.65 -3.56 7.47
C ASN A 69 -16.50 -4.32 6.80
N LYS A 70 -16.09 -5.43 7.43
CA LYS A 70 -15.09 -6.35 6.87
C LYS A 70 -15.55 -6.85 5.50
N GLN A 71 -14.63 -6.86 4.53
CA GLN A 71 -14.86 -7.41 3.20
C GLN A 71 -14.39 -8.87 3.15
N SER A 72 -15.15 -9.71 2.46
CA SER A 72 -14.81 -11.12 2.19
C SER A 72 -14.49 -11.37 0.71
N GLU A 73 -14.67 -10.37 -0.14
CA GLU A 73 -14.51 -10.47 -1.58
C GLU A 73 -13.77 -9.26 -2.13
N LYS A 74 -13.07 -9.48 -3.25
CA LYS A 74 -12.30 -8.44 -3.93
C LYS A 74 -13.22 -7.27 -4.34
N PRO A 75 -12.88 -6.03 -4.00
CA PRO A 75 -13.61 -4.85 -4.44
C PRO A 75 -13.80 -4.78 -5.96
N VAL A 76 -15.00 -4.35 -6.38
CA VAL A 76 -15.34 -4.16 -7.79
C VAL A 76 -14.42 -3.10 -8.42
N GLY A 77 -14.04 -3.32 -9.68
CA GLY A 77 -13.20 -2.39 -10.44
C GLY A 77 -11.69 -2.56 -10.26
N TRP A 78 -11.27 -3.51 -9.43
CA TRP A 78 -9.87 -3.87 -9.23
C TRP A 78 -9.62 -5.33 -9.60
N GLU A 79 -8.49 -5.63 -10.22
CA GLU A 79 -8.11 -6.99 -10.61
C GLU A 79 -7.44 -7.74 -9.47
N PHE A 80 -6.60 -7.05 -8.69
CA PHE A 80 -5.85 -7.62 -7.58
C PHE A 80 -6.16 -6.91 -6.26
N TRP A 81 -6.07 -7.66 -5.17
CA TRP A 81 -6.19 -7.15 -3.81
C TRP A 81 -5.45 -8.06 -2.82
N ASP A 82 -5.13 -7.52 -1.65
CA ASP A 82 -4.77 -8.32 -0.48
C ASP A 82 -5.94 -8.25 0.51
N ASP A 83 -6.34 -9.41 1.05
CA ASP A 83 -7.53 -9.59 1.88
C ASP A 83 -7.30 -9.26 3.37
N HIS A 84 -6.09 -8.85 3.73
CA HIS A 84 -5.79 -8.35 5.07
C HIS A 84 -6.35 -6.94 5.26
N ASP A 85 -7.03 -6.74 6.39
CA ASP A 85 -7.41 -5.40 6.84
C ASP A 85 -6.17 -4.68 7.37
N LEU A 86 -5.80 -3.58 6.72
CA LEU A 86 -4.62 -2.79 7.07
C LEU A 86 -4.76 -2.04 8.39
N ASN A 87 -5.94 -2.06 8.99
CA ASN A 87 -6.25 -1.42 10.27
C ASN A 87 -6.63 -2.47 11.34
N GLU A 88 -6.25 -3.74 11.14
CA GLU A 88 -6.68 -4.85 11.99
C GLU A 88 -6.25 -4.64 13.46
N GLY A 89 -7.25 -4.57 14.34
CA GLY A 89 -7.05 -4.43 15.79
C GLY A 89 -6.85 -2.99 16.28
N ALA A 90 -6.61 -2.02 15.38
CA ALA A 90 -6.54 -0.60 15.71
C ALA A 90 -7.93 0.05 15.83
N GLY A 91 -8.95 -0.58 15.22
CA GLY A 91 -10.33 -0.08 15.19
C GLY A 91 -10.54 0.99 14.11
N GLY A 92 -11.79 1.38 13.86
CA GLY A 92 -12.14 2.31 12.77
C GLY A 92 -12.65 1.59 11.52
N LYS A 93 -12.32 2.10 10.34
CA LYS A 93 -12.69 1.51 9.04
C LYS A 93 -11.80 0.30 8.74
N TYR A 94 -12.36 -0.64 7.99
CA TYR A 94 -11.60 -1.74 7.38
C TYR A 94 -10.96 -1.23 6.12
N ILE A 95 -9.63 -1.30 6.03
CA ILE A 95 -8.86 -0.71 4.93
C ILE A 95 -8.21 -1.84 4.12
N TYR A 96 -8.39 -1.84 2.79
CA TYR A 96 -7.82 -2.86 1.91
C TYR A 96 -6.97 -2.25 0.81
N MET A 97 -5.84 -2.90 0.51
CA MET A 97 -4.98 -2.56 -0.63
C MET A 97 -5.47 -3.25 -1.90
N VAL A 98 -5.54 -2.51 -3.00
CA VAL A 98 -5.98 -2.99 -4.30
C VAL A 98 -5.08 -2.45 -5.41
N TRP A 99 -4.89 -3.22 -6.48
CA TRP A 99 -4.07 -2.78 -7.61
C TRP A 99 -4.51 -3.40 -8.95
N ASN A 100 -4.07 -2.77 -10.05
CA ASN A 100 -4.20 -3.27 -11.42
C ASN A 100 -2.83 -3.31 -12.08
N LYS A 101 -2.70 -4.15 -13.11
CA LYS A 101 -1.45 -4.34 -13.85
C LYS A 101 -1.66 -4.08 -15.35
N GLY A 102 -0.61 -3.63 -16.03
CA GLY A 102 -0.55 -3.60 -17.49
C GLY A 102 -1.52 -2.62 -18.20
N GLU A 103 -2.03 -1.60 -17.51
CA GLU A 103 -2.91 -0.62 -18.13
C GLU A 103 -2.16 0.20 -19.19
N LYS A 104 -2.60 0.09 -20.46
CA LYS A 104 -1.89 0.57 -21.66
C LYS A 104 -1.42 2.03 -21.62
N TRP A 105 -2.13 2.89 -20.89
CA TRP A 105 -1.90 4.35 -20.89
C TRP A 105 -1.25 4.88 -19.62
N LEU A 106 -0.83 3.98 -18.72
CA LEU A 106 -0.24 4.36 -17.43
C LEU A 106 1.21 3.87 -17.36
N ASN A 107 2.10 4.78 -17.00
CA ASN A 107 3.47 4.41 -16.68
C ASN A 107 3.50 3.53 -15.42
N PRO A 108 4.30 2.47 -15.37
CA PRO A 108 4.43 1.62 -14.20
C PRO A 108 4.78 2.34 -12.91
N ILE A 109 4.23 1.84 -11.80
CA ILE A 109 4.65 2.24 -10.46
C ILE A 109 5.97 1.53 -10.16
N VAL A 110 6.97 2.31 -9.73
CA VAL A 110 8.32 1.81 -9.45
C VAL A 110 8.68 1.93 -7.97
N GLU A 111 7.95 2.77 -7.23
CA GLU A 111 8.13 2.89 -5.79
C GLU A 111 6.85 3.30 -5.04
N ILE A 112 6.75 2.88 -3.79
CA ILE A 112 5.81 3.37 -2.77
C ILE A 112 6.55 3.87 -1.53
N ASP A 113 5.97 4.85 -0.85
CA ASP A 113 6.42 5.37 0.45
C ASP A 113 5.20 5.73 1.29
N PHE A 114 5.35 5.70 2.61
CA PHE A 114 4.29 6.04 3.55
C PHE A 114 4.69 7.25 4.38
N ARG A 115 3.73 8.11 4.67
CA ARG A 115 3.93 9.28 5.53
C ARG A 115 2.98 9.25 6.69
N VAL A 116 3.54 9.40 7.88
CA VAL A 116 2.83 9.53 9.15
C VAL A 116 2.89 10.99 9.56
N SER A 117 1.77 11.57 9.99
CA SER A 117 1.71 12.94 10.50
C SER A 117 0.59 13.10 11.51
N GLU A 118 0.83 13.85 12.58
CA GLU A 118 -0.20 14.27 13.53
C GLU A 118 -1.23 15.23 12.89
N ASN A 119 -0.84 15.91 11.81
CA ASN A 119 -1.69 16.84 11.06
C ASN A 119 -1.87 16.39 9.60
N ARG A 120 -3.12 16.21 9.19
CA ARG A 120 -3.52 15.83 7.83
C ARG A 120 -2.90 16.73 6.76
N GLU A 121 -2.85 18.04 6.98
CA GLU A 121 -2.35 19.03 6.03
C GLU A 121 -0.82 18.93 5.84
N ASN A 122 -0.11 18.45 6.86
CA ASN A 122 1.35 18.30 6.84
C ASN A 122 1.83 16.94 6.34
N CYS A 123 0.92 16.08 5.90
CA CYS A 123 1.28 14.74 5.43
C CYS A 123 1.81 14.72 3.99
N GLU A 124 2.04 15.88 3.36
CA GLU A 124 2.52 16.03 1.98
C GLU A 124 4.00 15.68 1.82
N LYS A 125 4.30 14.81 0.84
CA LYS A 125 5.68 14.53 0.44
C LYS A 125 6.19 15.66 -0.47
N LYS A 126 7.21 16.39 -0.03
CA LYS A 126 7.85 17.45 -0.82
C LYS A 126 8.56 16.84 -2.03
N GLY A 127 8.22 17.30 -3.24
CA GLY A 127 8.80 16.87 -4.51
C GLY A 127 7.72 16.55 -5.56
N VAL A 128 7.80 17.20 -6.73
CA VAL A 128 6.75 17.27 -7.76
C VAL A 128 6.34 15.95 -8.44
N SER A 129 6.86 14.81 -8.01
CA SER A 129 6.70 13.53 -8.75
C SER A 129 6.06 12.40 -7.94
N TRP A 130 5.86 12.57 -6.64
CA TRP A 130 5.15 11.58 -5.83
C TRP A 130 3.66 11.86 -5.85
N ILE A 131 2.87 10.83 -6.15
CA ILE A 131 1.41 10.93 -6.21
C ILE A 131 0.84 10.35 -4.92
N ARG A 132 0.11 11.17 -4.17
CA ARG A 132 -0.60 10.74 -2.97
C ARG A 132 -1.84 9.93 -3.33
N ILE A 133 -2.06 8.79 -2.68
CA ILE A 133 -3.37 8.14 -2.67
C ILE A 133 -4.20 8.78 -1.57
N ASN A 134 -5.35 9.37 -1.93
CA ASN A 134 -6.16 10.17 -1.02
C ASN A 134 -7.08 9.30 -0.13
N GLN A 135 -6.50 8.32 0.55
CA GLN A 135 -7.15 7.49 1.56
C GLN A 135 -6.29 7.51 2.83
N ASN A 136 -6.90 7.86 3.96
CA ASN A 136 -6.24 7.73 5.26
C ASN A 136 -6.23 6.25 5.65
N LEU A 137 -5.05 5.67 5.87
CA LEU A 137 -4.90 4.23 6.15
C LEU A 137 -5.30 3.83 7.57
N CYS A 138 -5.51 4.80 8.44
CA CYS A 138 -6.00 4.60 9.80
C CYS A 138 -7.39 5.25 9.99
N GLU A 139 -8.19 5.41 8.93
CA GLU A 139 -9.45 6.16 8.99
C GLU A 139 -10.40 5.63 10.08
N GLY A 140 -10.83 6.52 10.97
CA GLY A 140 -11.74 6.18 12.07
C GLY A 140 -11.06 5.53 13.28
N SER A 141 -9.76 5.30 13.23
CA SER A 141 -8.95 5.09 14.43
C SER A 141 -8.51 6.45 15.01
N ASN A 142 -8.25 6.51 16.31
CA ASN A 142 -7.75 7.72 16.96
C ASN A 142 -6.22 7.74 16.86
N GLY A 143 -5.63 8.74 16.19
CA GLY A 143 -4.18 8.88 16.10
C GLY A 143 -3.69 9.69 14.89
N ASN A 144 -2.47 9.38 14.45
CA ASN A 144 -1.79 10.06 13.35
C ASN A 144 -2.38 9.69 11.99
N TYR A 145 -2.36 10.60 11.04
CA TYR A 145 -2.73 10.31 9.66
C TYR A 145 -1.62 9.55 8.95
N ILE A 146 -1.99 8.48 8.25
CA ILE A 146 -1.05 7.70 7.43
C ILE A 146 -1.54 7.70 5.99
N TYR A 147 -0.70 8.18 5.07
CA TYR A 147 -0.98 8.22 3.64
C TYR A 147 0.10 7.50 2.84
N CYS A 148 -0.33 6.75 1.83
CA CYS A 148 0.56 6.15 0.84
C CYS A 148 0.82 7.10 -0.32
N TYR A 149 2.06 7.12 -0.77
CA TYR A 149 2.53 7.79 -1.97
C TYR A 149 3.12 6.77 -2.91
N TYR A 150 2.95 6.98 -4.21
CA TYR A 150 3.64 6.18 -5.21
C TYR A 150 4.38 7.08 -6.21
N PHE A 151 5.42 6.53 -6.83
CA PHE A 151 6.20 7.17 -7.87
C PHE A 151 6.13 6.31 -9.14
N ARG A 152 5.86 6.98 -10.27
CA ARG A 152 5.84 6.34 -11.59
C ARG A 152 7.17 6.53 -12.30
N GLY A 153 7.56 5.52 -13.07
CA GLY A 153 8.73 5.56 -13.95
C GLY A 153 8.49 6.32 -15.24
#